data_AF-A0AAW0KRL2-F1
#
_entry.id   AF-A0AAW0KRL2-F1
#
_cell.length_a   1.000
_cell.length_b   1.000
_cell.length_c   1.000
_cell.angle_alpha   90.00
_cell.angle_beta   90.00
_cell.angle_gamma   90.00
#
_symmetry.space_group_name_H-M   'P 1'
#
loop_
_entity.id
_entity.type
_entity.pdbx_description
1 polymer ?
#
loop_
_entity_poly.entity_id
_entity_poly.type
_entity_poly.pdbx_seq_one_letter_code
_entity_poly.pdbx_strand_id
1 'polypeptide(L)' 'MALAKKSKILTFGGTGIFVKGETMSFELGEDDIEASSLCRDFEYTTIDQLLDIFLINSPKPTIVAFE' A
#
# COMPACT_ATOMS: atom_id res chain seq x y z
N MET A 1 41.94 2.45 -12.18
CA MET A 1 40.91 1.64 -11.49
C MET A 1 40.08 2.54 -10.61
N ALA A 2 38.79 2.70 -10.91
CA ALA A 2 37.72 2.99 -9.96
C ALA A 2 36.42 3.04 -10.79
N LEU A 3 35.85 1.86 -11.03
CA LEU A 3 34.52 1.73 -11.61
C LEU A 3 33.52 2.06 -10.50
N ALA A 4 33.07 3.31 -10.42
CA ALA A 4 31.90 3.65 -9.63
C ALA A 4 30.69 3.00 -10.33
N LYS A 5 30.40 1.74 -9.98
CA LYS A 5 29.08 1.15 -10.21
C LYS A 5 28.10 2.02 -9.44
N LYS A 6 27.47 2.98 -10.13
CA LYS A 6 26.22 3.57 -9.66
C LYS A 6 25.28 2.39 -9.52
N SER A 7 25.15 1.91 -8.29
CA SER A 7 24.17 0.92 -7.90
C SER A 7 22.83 1.56 -8.23
N LYS A 8 22.30 1.19 -9.37
CA LYS A 8 20.95 1.53 -9.79
C LYS A 8 20.08 0.71 -8.84
N ILE A 9 19.82 1.27 -7.66
CA ILE A 9 18.81 0.76 -6.75
C ILE A 9 17.58 0.62 -7.64
N LEU A 10 17.15 -0.62 -7.84
CA LEU A 10 15.88 -0.92 -8.45
C LEU A 10 14.84 -0.19 -7.59
N THR A 11 14.38 0.96 -8.05
CA THR A 11 13.14 1.56 -7.57
C THR A 11 12.02 0.64 -8.03
N PHE A 12 11.83 -0.47 -7.31
CA PHE A 12 10.57 -1.18 -7.29
C PHE A 12 9.52 -0.18 -6.77
N GLY A 13 8.34 -0.14 -7.39
CA GLY A 13 7.28 0.84 -7.09
C GLY A 13 6.85 0.93 -5.62
N GLY A 14 7.31 0.03 -4.74
CA GLY A 14 7.05 0.06 -3.30
C GLY A 14 7.72 1.21 -2.52
N THR A 15 8.72 1.91 -3.07
CA THR A 15 9.39 2.97 -2.28
C THR A 15 8.50 4.17 -1.98
N GLY A 16 7.55 4.53 -2.85
CA GLY A 16 6.60 5.62 -2.60
C GLY A 16 5.70 5.35 -1.40
N ILE A 17 5.11 4.16 -1.36
CA ILE A 17 4.19 3.77 -0.28
C ILE A 17 4.95 3.49 1.02
N PHE A 18 6.04 2.71 0.97
CA PHE A 18 6.70 2.22 2.20
C PHE A 18 7.81 3.13 2.74
N VAL A 19 8.44 3.97 1.90
CA VAL A 19 9.52 4.89 2.34
C VAL A 19 9.01 6.31 2.45
N LYS A 20 8.34 6.82 1.40
CA LYS A 20 7.81 8.18 1.39
C LYS A 20 6.47 8.30 2.11
N GLY A 21 5.74 7.20 2.27
CA GLY A 21 4.45 7.19 2.96
C GLY A 21 3.35 7.88 2.18
N GLU A 22 3.37 7.81 0.84
CA GLU A 22 2.47 8.61 -0.03
C GLU A 22 0.97 8.46 0.26
N THR A 23 0.56 7.36 0.91
CA THR A 23 -0.84 7.13 1.31
C THR A 23 -1.25 7.88 2.58
N MET A 24 -0.30 8.37 3.38
CA MET A 24 -0.54 9.01 4.68
C MET A 24 0.25 10.33 4.84
N SER A 25 0.94 10.78 3.79
CA SER A 25 1.79 11.98 3.83
C SER A 25 1.03 13.28 3.58
N PHE A 26 -0.30 13.27 3.71
CA PHE A 26 -1.19 14.41 3.47
C PHE A 26 -2.38 14.35 4.43
N GLU A 27 -3.03 15.50 4.62
CA GLU A 27 -4.28 15.63 5.37
C GLU A 27 -5.45 15.76 4.40
N LEU A 28 -6.62 15.29 4.80
CA LEU A 28 -7.84 15.44 4.00
C LEU A 28 -8.28 16.91 3.97
N GLY A 29 -8.57 17.41 2.78
CA GLY A 29 -9.17 18.73 2.56
C GLY A 29 -10.68 18.75 2.83
N GLU A 30 -11.27 19.94 2.75
CA GLU A 30 -12.72 20.14 3.02
C GLU A 30 -13.62 19.37 2.04
N ASP A 31 -13.16 19.19 0.80
CA ASP A 31 -13.90 18.48 -0.26
C ASP A 31 -13.57 16.97 -0.33
N ASP A 32 -12.61 16.50 0.46
CA ASP A 32 -12.23 15.09 0.46
C ASP A 32 -13.22 14.26 1.28
N ILE A 33 -13.63 13.11 0.72
CA ILE A 33 -14.59 12.21 1.37
C ILE A 33 -13.89 10.93 1.81
N GLU A 34 -13.90 10.68 3.11
CA GLU A 34 -13.43 9.44 3.70
C GLU A 34 -14.52 8.36 3.59
N ALA A 35 -14.23 7.28 2.85
CA ALA A 35 -15.25 6.32 2.45
C ALA A 35 -15.88 5.54 3.61
N SER A 36 -15.13 5.26 4.70
CA SER A 36 -15.68 4.51 5.83
C SER A 36 -16.73 5.31 6.61
N SER A 37 -16.64 6.65 6.61
CA SER A 37 -17.64 7.53 7.22
C SER A 37 -18.98 7.57 6.48
N LEU A 38 -19.01 7.19 5.19
CA LEU A 38 -20.17 7.34 4.32
C LEU A 38 -21.17 6.17 4.43
N CYS A 39 -20.67 4.93 4.54
CA CYS A 39 -21.51 3.73 4.56
C CYS A 39 -21.42 3.00 5.91
N ARG A 40 -22.23 3.43 6.89
CA ARG A 40 -22.23 2.83 8.23
C ARG A 40 -22.60 1.34 8.27
N ASP A 41 -23.32 0.86 7.27
CA ASP A 41 -23.71 -0.55 7.18
C ASP A 41 -22.62 -1.42 6.53
N PHE A 42 -21.52 -0.83 6.06
CA PHE A 42 -20.43 -1.52 5.39
C PHE A 42 -19.07 -1.08 5.94
N GLU A 43 -18.51 -1.88 6.82
CA GLU A 43 -17.19 -1.66 7.40
C GLU A 43 -16.10 -2.36 6.59
N TYR A 44 -14.92 -1.75 6.53
CA TYR A 44 -13.73 -2.39 5.98
C TYR A 44 -13.26 -3.52 6.91
N THR A 45 -12.79 -4.62 6.31
CA THR A 45 -12.06 -5.66 7.06
C THR A 45 -10.83 -5.03 7.72
N THR A 46 -10.71 -5.20 9.04
CA THR A 46 -9.57 -4.66 9.79
C THR A 46 -8.28 -5.40 9.44
N ILE A 47 -7.13 -4.81 9.78
CA ILE A 47 -5.82 -5.47 9.59
C ILE A 47 -5.78 -6.81 10.35
N ASP A 48 -6.31 -6.85 11.58
CA ASP A 48 -6.34 -8.08 12.37
C ASP A 48 -7.17 -9.18 11.70
N GLN A 49 -8.38 -8.84 11.23
CA GLN A 49 -9.24 -9.77 10.49
C GLN A 49 -8.59 -10.23 9.18
N LEU A 50 -7.87 -9.36 8.50
CA LEU A 50 -7.11 -9.73 7.31
C LEU A 50 -6.00 -10.73 7.66
N LEU A 51 -5.26 -10.53 8.76
CA LEU A 51 -4.23 -11.47 9.19
C LEU A 51 -4.82 -12.83 9.58
N ASP A 52 -6.00 -12.86 10.20
CA ASP A 52 -6.74 -14.11 10.46
C ASP A 52 -7.09 -14.84 9.16
N ILE A 53 -7.49 -14.13 8.10
CA ILE A 53 -7.72 -14.73 6.77
C ILE A 53 -6.44 -15.37 6.24
N PHE A 54 -5.28 -14.73 6.39
CA PHE A 54 -4.01 -15.30 5.94
C PHE A 54 -3.59 -16.55 6.71
N LEU A 55 -3.98 -16.68 7.98
CA LEU A 55 -3.72 -17.88 8.78
C LEU A 55 -4.60 -19.07 8.37
N ILE A 56 -5.85 -18.83 7.99
CA ILE A 56 -6.83 -19.89 7.68
C ILE A 56 -6.84 -20.21 6.18
N ASN A 57 -6.96 -19.19 5.33
CA ASN A 57 -7.20 -19.29 3.88
C ASN A 57 -6.47 -18.17 3.12
N SER A 58 -5.14 -18.18 3.12
CA SER A 58 -4.35 -17.17 2.42
C SER A 58 -4.70 -17.07 0.94
N PRO A 59 -5.01 -15.86 0.42
CA PRO A 59 -5.18 -15.66 -1.01
C PRO A 59 -3.85 -15.87 -1.75
N LYS A 60 -3.93 -16.22 -3.05
CA LYS A 60 -2.74 -16.45 -3.87
C LYS A 60 -2.03 -15.11 -4.16
N PRO A 61 -0.70 -15.01 -3.94
CA PRO A 61 0.06 -13.83 -4.32
C PRO A 61 -0.06 -13.52 -5.81
N THR A 62 -0.16 -12.24 -6.14
CA THR A 62 -0.29 -11.77 -7.53
C THR A 62 0.79 -10.73 -7.83
N ILE A 63 1.31 -10.75 -9.06
CA ILE A 63 2.26 -9.76 -9.57
C ILE A 63 1.48 -8.86 -10.52
N VAL A 64 1.56 -7.55 -10.30
CA VAL A 64 0.94 -6.54 -11.16
C VAL A 64 1.82 -6.30 -12.39
N ALA A 65 1.19 -6.16 -13.56
CA ALA A 65 1.87 -5.71 -14.77
C ALA A 65 1.84 -4.18 -14.85
N PHE A 66 2.93 -3.58 -15.29
CA PHE A 66 3.01 -2.15 -15.61
C PHE A 66 2.88 -1.99 -17.14
N GLU A 67 2.12 -1.00 -17.59
CA GLU A 67 2.14 -0.53 -18.99
C GLU A 67 3.33 0.40 -19.27
#